data_AF-A0A9P7LKR9-F1
#
_entry.id   AF-A0A9P7LKR9-F1
#
_cell.length_a   1.000
_cell.length_b   1.000
_cell.length_c   1.000
_cell.angle_alpha   90.00
_cell.angle_beta   90.00
_cell.angle_gamma   90.00
#
_symmetry.space_group_name_H-M   'P 1'
#
loop_
_entity.id
_entity.type
_entity.pdbx_description
1 polymer ?
#
loop_
_entity_poly.entity_id
_entity_poly.type
_entity_poly.pdbx_seq_one_letter_code
_entity_poly.pdbx_strand_id
1 'polypeptide(L)'
;MLLGLHTGRGSHPSFLIGGHQHMTCTDYEASITWVFCSILAQRVSTGNGHPPPFLQHNDTKCKNTIKDSLAPELLTFFELQKFSNRLHTAMSAQISANNGVHETIVKMWEDEFELLRPLITRVETDFSRFIMLVAQLEVQAYYYISPPEQRPNFTLNTLRTYNTSQNLINTALTLESTCQLLTHSPHWVYRALVDASCILLSTLHSTAAPQHLSSSDAEAVAAQVLSLLKTCSVRDNDLPTRGSIILETFWSVRHLLPKWDIPVGAWPDRIGAATSYWCLTAFKNALQEAKNITDGTQKGIDAFQQRFPGNINGDNNESSTNANTDINGQEQTMDSTIDPLQGIDWSIIIDDFGWIGEGPVFLGPA
;
A
#
# COMPACT_ATOMS: atom_id res chain seq x y z
N MET A 1 6.52 20.48 -24.33
CA MET A 1 5.35 21.24 -24.84
C MET A 1 4.89 22.17 -23.71
N LEU A 2 5.26 23.46 -23.75
CA LEU A 2 4.91 24.43 -22.70
C LEU A 2 3.55 25.07 -23.03
N LEU A 3 2.47 24.44 -22.58
CA LEU A 3 1.09 24.94 -22.74
C LEU A 3 0.79 26.23 -21.95
N GLY A 4 1.78 26.91 -21.37
CA GLY A 4 1.54 28.17 -20.64
C GLY A 4 0.71 28.08 -19.36
N LEU A 5 0.09 26.94 -19.08
CA LEU A 5 -0.79 26.70 -17.93
C LEU A 5 -0.10 27.01 -16.61
N HIS A 6 1.19 26.67 -16.49
CA HIS A 6 2.04 27.00 -15.35
C HIS A 6 2.15 28.49 -15.03
N THR A 7 1.79 29.38 -15.96
CA THR A 7 1.79 30.84 -15.74
C THR A 7 0.46 31.37 -15.23
N GLY A 8 -0.61 30.56 -15.24
CA GLY A 8 -1.97 31.02 -14.92
C GLY A 8 -2.45 32.11 -15.87
N ARG A 9 -2.04 32.05 -17.15
CA ARG A 9 -2.43 33.01 -18.20
C ARG A 9 -3.12 32.26 -19.34
N GLY A 10 -4.43 32.13 -19.27
CA GLY A 10 -5.19 31.28 -20.20
C GLY A 10 -5.24 31.82 -21.63
N SER A 11 -5.18 33.15 -21.80
CA SER A 11 -5.25 33.83 -23.11
C SER A 11 -3.92 34.45 -23.54
N HIS A 12 -2.78 33.96 -23.04
CA HIS A 12 -1.49 34.59 -23.33
C HIS A 12 -1.04 34.31 -24.78
N PRO A 13 -0.74 35.35 -25.59
CA PRO A 13 -0.41 35.17 -27.01
C PRO A 13 0.75 34.21 -27.26
N SER A 14 1.75 34.16 -26.36
CA SER A 14 2.91 33.28 -26.50
C SER A 14 2.62 31.78 -26.34
N PHE A 15 1.44 31.41 -25.85
CA PHE A 15 1.03 30.01 -25.66
C PHE A 15 -0.08 29.57 -26.64
N LEU A 16 -0.57 30.49 -27.46
CA LEU A 16 -1.55 30.26 -28.52
C LEU A 16 -0.83 30.04 -29.86
N ILE A 17 -0.13 28.91 -30.02
CA ILE A 17 0.65 28.57 -31.22
C ILE A 17 -0.07 27.47 -32.02
N GLY A 18 -0.05 27.58 -33.35
CA GLY A 18 -0.59 26.56 -34.26
C GLY A 18 -2.12 26.44 -34.19
N GLY A 19 -2.65 25.21 -34.22
CA GLY A 19 -4.09 24.92 -34.18
C GLY A 19 -4.83 25.38 -32.92
N HIS A 20 -4.12 25.88 -31.91
CA HIS A 20 -4.67 26.39 -30.65
C HIS A 20 -4.92 27.91 -30.65
N GLN A 21 -4.66 28.63 -31.75
CA GLN A 21 -4.92 30.07 -31.86
C GLN A 21 -6.38 30.48 -31.59
N HIS A 22 -7.32 29.56 -31.77
CA HIS A 22 -8.74 29.78 -31.53
C HIS A 22 -9.23 29.31 -30.16
N MET A 23 -8.38 28.69 -29.32
CA MET A 23 -8.76 28.33 -27.95
C MET A 23 -8.74 29.58 -27.07
N THR A 24 -9.91 29.96 -26.57
CA THR A 24 -10.06 30.92 -25.48
C THR A 24 -10.10 30.17 -24.16
N CYS A 25 -9.11 30.38 -23.30
CA CYS A 25 -9.06 29.83 -21.95
C CYS A 25 -8.93 30.99 -20.95
N THR A 26 -9.70 30.97 -19.88
CA THR A 26 -9.61 31.96 -18.81
C THR A 26 -8.40 31.70 -17.91
N ASP A 27 -7.93 32.72 -17.19
CA ASP A 27 -6.88 32.54 -16.18
C ASP A 27 -7.30 31.54 -15.09
N TYR A 28 -8.60 31.49 -14.77
CA TYR A 28 -9.16 30.53 -13.84
C TYR A 28 -9.01 29.08 -14.33
N GLU A 29 -9.50 28.80 -15.54
CA GLU A 29 -9.40 27.47 -16.18
C GLU A 29 -7.94 27.03 -16.36
N ALA A 30 -7.06 27.95 -16.75
CA ALA A 30 -5.63 27.65 -16.87
C ALA A 30 -5.01 27.29 -15.51
N SER A 31 -5.36 28.04 -14.47
CA SER A 31 -4.81 27.86 -13.12
C SER A 31 -5.29 26.57 -12.46
N ILE A 32 -6.59 26.25 -12.56
CA ILE A 32 -7.14 24.99 -12.02
C ILE A 32 -6.56 23.79 -12.75
N THR A 33 -6.47 23.86 -14.09
CA THR A 33 -5.86 22.80 -14.90
C THR A 33 -4.41 22.56 -14.50
N TRP A 34 -3.62 23.63 -14.32
CA TRP A 34 -2.23 23.53 -13.88
C TRP A 34 -2.07 22.83 -12.53
N VAL A 35 -2.91 23.17 -11.55
CA VAL A 35 -2.90 22.54 -10.22
C VAL A 35 -3.19 21.05 -10.33
N PHE A 36 -4.24 20.66 -11.05
CA PHE A 36 -4.56 19.25 -11.26
C PHE A 36 -3.46 18.50 -12.04
N CYS A 37 -2.91 19.08 -13.10
CA CYS A 37 -1.80 18.49 -13.84
C CYS A 37 -0.58 18.26 -12.95
N SER A 38 -0.25 19.21 -12.06
CA SER A 38 0.86 19.07 -11.13
C SER A 38 0.62 17.93 -10.14
N ILE A 39 -0.59 17.85 -9.58
CA ILE A 39 -0.98 16.79 -8.65
C ILE A 39 -0.92 15.42 -9.34
N LEU A 40 -1.53 15.30 -10.51
CA LEU A 40 -1.59 14.05 -11.28
C LEU A 40 -0.20 13.60 -11.71
N ALA A 41 0.62 14.50 -12.27
CA ALA A 41 1.96 14.18 -12.72
C ALA A 41 2.84 13.68 -11.56
N GLN A 42 2.72 14.30 -10.38
CA GLN A 42 3.39 13.84 -9.17
C GLN A 42 2.92 12.44 -8.75
N ARG A 43 1.61 12.26 -8.52
CA ARG A 43 1.02 11.00 -8.03
C ARG A 43 1.25 9.83 -8.97
N VAL A 44 1.14 10.05 -10.28
CA VAL A 44 1.36 9.00 -11.28
C VAL A 44 2.83 8.60 -11.33
N SER A 45 3.77 9.54 -11.27
CA SER A 45 5.19 9.20 -11.32
C SER A 45 5.59 8.39 -10.09
N THR A 46 5.34 8.93 -8.89
CA THR A 46 5.80 8.30 -7.64
C THR A 46 5.02 7.04 -7.29
N GLY A 47 3.72 6.98 -7.62
CA GLY A 47 2.90 5.79 -7.44
C GLY A 47 3.30 4.60 -8.32
N ASN A 48 3.97 4.86 -9.45
CA ASN A 48 4.60 3.83 -10.30
C ASN A 48 6.08 3.58 -9.96
N GLY A 49 6.58 4.25 -8.91
CA GLY A 49 7.94 4.12 -8.42
C GLY A 49 9.00 4.86 -9.22
N HIS A 50 8.61 5.86 -10.00
CA HIS A 50 9.53 6.75 -10.70
C HIS A 50 9.79 8.04 -9.91
N PRO A 51 10.97 8.66 -10.08
CA PRO A 51 11.21 9.99 -9.55
C PRO A 51 10.15 10.97 -10.06
N PRO A 52 9.76 11.96 -9.26
CA PRO A 52 8.77 12.92 -9.72
C PRO A 52 9.31 13.78 -10.86
N PRO A 53 8.44 14.29 -11.75
CA PRO A 53 8.88 15.21 -12.79
C PRO A 53 9.40 16.51 -12.17
N PHE A 54 10.38 17.11 -12.82
CA PHE A 54 10.81 18.46 -12.48
C PHE A 54 9.72 19.46 -12.85
N LEU A 55 9.05 20.02 -11.83
CA LEU A 55 8.00 21.01 -11.99
C LEU A 55 8.49 22.36 -11.44
N GLN A 56 8.61 23.36 -12.32
CA GLN A 56 8.83 24.73 -11.87
C GLN A 56 7.52 25.30 -11.32
N HIS A 57 7.38 25.34 -10.01
CA HIS A 57 6.22 25.89 -9.33
C HIS A 57 6.32 27.43 -9.20
N ASN A 58 6.21 28.17 -10.32
CA ASN A 58 5.85 29.60 -10.23
C ASN A 58 4.32 29.74 -10.14
N ASP A 59 3.75 29.16 -9.08
CA ASP A 59 2.32 28.92 -8.92
C ASP A 59 1.58 30.05 -8.19
N THR A 60 2.28 31.10 -7.76
CA THR A 60 1.71 32.23 -7.00
C THR A 60 0.50 32.84 -7.72
N LYS A 61 0.61 33.08 -9.03
CA LYS A 61 -0.51 33.62 -9.81
C LYS A 61 -1.67 32.62 -9.89
N CYS A 62 -1.38 31.35 -10.15
CA CYS A 62 -2.39 30.30 -10.23
C CYS A 62 -3.17 30.20 -8.91
N LYS A 63 -2.46 30.14 -7.78
CA LYS A 63 -3.04 30.12 -6.44
C LYS A 63 -3.90 31.34 -6.17
N ASN A 64 -3.40 32.54 -6.46
CA ASN A 64 -4.17 33.78 -6.25
C ASN A 64 -5.43 33.85 -7.09
N THR A 65 -5.45 33.20 -8.26
CA THR A 65 -6.61 33.17 -9.16
C THR A 65 -7.71 32.24 -8.64
N ILE A 66 -7.33 31.10 -8.03
CA ILE A 66 -8.29 30.05 -7.64
C ILE A 66 -8.62 30.02 -6.15
N LYS A 67 -7.84 30.70 -5.29
CA LYS A 67 -7.89 30.57 -3.82
C LYS A 67 -9.27 30.78 -3.19
N ASP A 68 -10.13 31.59 -3.80
CA ASP A 68 -11.43 31.99 -3.23
C ASP A 68 -12.59 31.15 -3.82
N SER A 69 -12.30 30.27 -4.78
CA SER A 69 -13.29 29.52 -5.58
C SER A 69 -13.15 28.00 -5.48
N LEU A 70 -11.97 27.54 -5.07
CA LEU A 70 -11.63 26.13 -4.98
C LEU A 70 -11.84 25.62 -3.55
N ALA A 71 -12.23 24.36 -3.40
CA ALA A 71 -12.31 23.71 -2.10
C ALA A 71 -10.95 23.82 -1.37
N PRO A 72 -10.92 24.25 -0.08
CA PRO A 72 -9.68 24.38 0.70
C PRO A 72 -8.80 23.13 0.64
N GLU A 73 -9.42 21.95 0.59
CA GLU A 73 -8.77 20.65 0.52
C GLU A 73 -7.90 20.48 -0.72
N LEU A 74 -8.32 21.03 -1.87
CA LEU A 74 -7.55 20.90 -3.10
C LEU A 74 -6.29 21.78 -3.08
N LEU A 75 -6.36 22.93 -2.40
CA LEU A 75 -5.17 23.74 -2.14
C LEU A 75 -4.23 23.04 -1.15
N THR A 76 -4.76 22.45 -0.07
CA THR A 76 -3.98 21.62 0.84
C THR A 76 -3.31 20.48 0.08
N PHE A 77 -4.06 19.79 -0.78
CA PHE A 77 -3.53 18.70 -1.58
C PHE A 77 -2.42 19.15 -2.53
N PHE A 78 -2.59 20.30 -3.18
CA PHE A 78 -1.56 20.88 -4.04
C PHE A 78 -0.27 21.23 -3.29
N GLU A 79 -0.36 21.84 -2.11
CA GLU A 79 0.83 22.13 -1.30
C GLU A 79 1.51 20.84 -0.79
N LEU A 80 0.72 19.83 -0.42
CA LEU A 80 1.26 18.51 -0.09
C LEU A 80 1.99 17.89 -1.28
N GLN A 81 1.49 18.02 -2.51
CA GLN A 81 2.18 17.50 -3.68
C GLN A 81 3.51 18.20 -3.95
N LYS A 82 3.62 19.50 -3.66
CA LYS A 82 4.90 20.22 -3.74
C LYS A 82 5.90 19.71 -2.70
N PHE A 83 5.44 19.44 -1.49
CA PHE A 83 6.24 18.79 -0.47
C PHE A 83 6.69 17.39 -0.91
N SER A 84 5.76 16.52 -1.33
CA SER A 84 6.07 15.17 -1.80
C SER A 84 7.02 15.19 -3.02
N ASN A 85 6.89 16.15 -3.94
CA ASN A 85 7.82 16.32 -5.06
C ASN A 85 9.25 16.54 -4.56
N ARG A 86 9.44 17.47 -3.61
CA ARG A 86 10.76 17.73 -3.01
C ARG A 86 11.29 16.52 -2.25
N LEU A 87 10.43 15.87 -1.46
CA LEU A 87 10.75 14.65 -0.71
C LEU A 87 11.28 13.57 -1.67
N HIS A 88 10.47 13.14 -2.64
CA HIS A 88 10.84 12.03 -3.52
C HIS A 88 12.03 12.37 -4.42
N THR A 89 12.21 13.63 -4.81
CA THR A 89 13.41 14.09 -5.52
C THR A 89 14.66 13.94 -4.65
N ALA A 90 14.60 14.41 -3.40
CA ALA A 90 15.70 14.31 -2.46
C ALA A 90 16.03 12.85 -2.13
N MET A 91 15.00 12.01 -1.92
CA MET A 91 15.19 10.59 -1.65
C MET A 91 15.77 9.84 -2.84
N SER A 92 15.31 10.13 -4.06
CA SER A 92 15.90 9.57 -5.27
C SER A 92 17.40 9.90 -5.37
N ALA A 93 17.78 11.13 -5.06
CA ALA A 93 19.20 11.54 -5.03
C ALA A 93 20.00 10.79 -3.94
N GLN A 94 19.44 10.66 -2.74
CA GLN A 94 20.06 9.89 -1.65
C GLN A 94 20.26 8.42 -2.03
N ILE A 95 19.23 7.77 -2.58
CA ILE A 95 19.27 6.37 -3.00
C ILE A 95 20.32 6.18 -4.11
N SER A 96 20.38 7.10 -5.08
CA SER A 96 21.34 7.04 -6.18
C SER A 96 22.79 7.20 -5.69
N ALA A 97 23.01 8.02 -4.66
CA ALA A 97 24.34 8.29 -4.12
C ALA A 97 24.82 7.23 -3.10
N ASN A 98 23.90 6.72 -2.27
CA ASN A 98 24.24 5.96 -1.07
C ASN A 98 23.62 4.56 -1.04
N ASN A 99 22.90 4.14 -2.08
CA ASN A 99 22.15 2.88 -2.16
C ASN A 99 21.14 2.69 -0.99
N GLY A 100 20.60 3.80 -0.49
CA GLY A 100 19.67 3.83 0.65
C GLY A 100 19.47 5.24 1.16
N VAL A 101 18.68 5.38 2.24
CA VAL A 101 18.43 6.66 2.90
C VAL A 101 18.68 6.51 4.40
N HIS A 102 19.56 7.30 4.98
CA HIS A 102 19.83 7.23 6.42
C HIS A 102 18.60 7.68 7.25
N GLU A 103 18.31 7.04 8.38
CA GLU A 103 17.08 7.31 9.16
C GLU A 103 16.96 8.78 9.62
N THR A 104 18.09 9.45 9.88
CA THR A 104 18.14 10.86 10.28
C THR A 104 17.69 11.80 9.17
N ILE A 105 17.91 11.43 7.91
CA ILE A 105 17.41 12.18 6.75
C ILE A 105 15.89 12.02 6.68
N VAL A 106 15.37 10.81 6.85
CA VAL A 106 13.91 10.58 6.90
C VAL A 106 13.28 11.40 8.04
N LYS A 107 13.90 11.39 9.23
CA LYS A 107 13.44 12.18 10.38
C LYS A 107 13.42 13.69 10.12
N MET A 108 14.42 14.21 9.41
CA MET A 108 14.45 15.62 8.99
C MET A 108 13.24 15.98 8.12
N TRP A 109 12.85 15.10 7.19
CA TRP A 109 11.67 15.30 6.35
C TRP A 109 10.36 15.15 7.12
N GLU A 110 10.30 14.25 8.12
CA GLU A 110 9.16 14.22 9.05
C GLU A 110 9.02 15.55 9.80
N ASP A 111 10.14 16.10 10.30
CA ASP A 111 10.13 17.38 11.02
C ASP A 111 9.71 18.55 10.11
N GLU A 112 10.21 18.59 8.86
CA GLU A 112 9.74 19.57 7.88
C GLU A 112 8.23 19.40 7.59
N PHE A 113 7.75 18.16 7.51
CA PHE A 113 6.33 17.88 7.31
C PHE A 113 5.48 18.39 8.47
N GLU A 114 5.85 18.13 9.72
CA GLU A 114 5.14 18.64 10.90
C GLU A 114 5.06 20.17 10.91
N LEU A 115 6.13 20.86 10.52
CA LEU A 115 6.15 22.33 10.40
C LEU A 115 5.22 22.83 9.29
N LEU A 116 5.05 22.06 8.22
CA LEU A 116 4.18 22.41 7.09
C LEU A 116 2.69 22.25 7.40
N ARG A 117 2.30 21.21 8.16
CA ARG A 117 0.89 20.86 8.44
C ARG A 117 -0.01 22.05 8.84
N PRO A 118 0.34 22.89 9.83
CA PRO A 118 -0.50 24.00 10.24
C PRO A 118 -0.56 25.14 9.22
N LEU A 119 0.40 25.21 8.29
CA LEU A 119 0.48 26.27 7.27
C LEU A 119 -0.43 26.00 6.07
N ILE A 120 -0.66 24.72 5.76
CA ILE A 120 -1.41 24.30 4.56
C ILE A 120 -2.85 23.90 4.86
N THR A 121 -3.17 23.63 6.13
CA THR A 121 -4.51 23.21 6.56
C THR A 121 -5.27 24.44 7.04
N ARG A 122 -6.04 25.07 6.14
CA ARG A 122 -6.90 26.21 6.50
C ARG A 122 -8.18 25.79 7.21
N VAL A 123 -8.69 24.62 6.83
CA VAL A 123 -9.87 23.97 7.39
C VAL A 123 -9.50 22.50 7.55
N GLU A 124 -9.67 21.97 8.76
CA GLU A 124 -9.46 20.55 9.03
C GLU A 124 -10.74 19.79 8.69
N THR A 125 -10.67 18.96 7.65
CA THR A 125 -11.74 18.05 7.24
C THR A 125 -11.23 16.61 7.23
N ASP A 126 -12.13 15.64 7.21
CA ASP A 126 -11.72 14.24 7.14
C ASP A 126 -10.89 13.95 5.88
N PHE A 127 -11.20 14.62 4.77
CA PHE A 127 -10.42 14.49 3.53
C PHE A 127 -9.05 15.18 3.63
N SER A 128 -8.95 16.36 4.28
CA SER A 128 -7.64 16.98 4.52
C SER A 128 -6.76 16.12 5.44
N ARG A 129 -7.36 15.52 6.47
CA ARG A 129 -6.70 14.55 7.36
C ARG A 129 -6.24 13.32 6.59
N PHE A 130 -7.07 12.79 5.69
CA PHE A 130 -6.71 11.66 4.82
C PHE A 130 -5.47 11.97 3.97
N ILE A 131 -5.46 13.07 3.22
CA ILE A 131 -4.31 13.43 2.35
C ILE A 131 -3.04 13.71 3.16
N MET A 132 -3.15 14.24 4.38
CA MET A 132 -2.02 14.44 5.28
C MET A 132 -1.45 13.12 5.79
N LEU A 133 -2.30 12.16 6.17
CA LEU A 133 -1.89 10.82 6.58
C LEU A 133 -1.18 10.08 5.44
N VAL A 134 -1.65 10.24 4.20
CA VAL A 134 -0.96 9.69 3.02
C VAL A 134 0.45 10.29 2.88
N ALA A 135 0.59 11.61 2.94
CA ALA A 135 1.90 12.26 2.85
C ALA A 135 2.83 11.86 4.01
N GLN A 136 2.30 11.73 5.22
CA GLN A 136 3.05 11.23 6.37
C GLN A 136 3.56 9.80 6.14
N LEU A 137 2.69 8.92 5.64
CA LEU A 137 3.04 7.54 5.34
C LEU A 137 4.12 7.45 4.25
N GLU A 138 4.05 8.29 3.22
CA GLU A 138 5.07 8.40 2.17
C GLU A 138 6.44 8.77 2.73
N VAL A 139 6.51 9.69 3.70
CA VAL A 139 7.77 10.02 4.39
C VAL A 139 8.25 8.81 5.20
N GLN A 140 7.37 8.21 5.99
CA GLN A 140 7.70 7.11 6.90
C GLN A 140 8.15 5.84 6.17
N ALA A 141 7.61 5.57 4.98
CA ALA A 141 8.00 4.43 4.16
C ALA A 141 9.51 4.42 3.83
N TYR A 142 10.17 5.59 3.81
CA TYR A 142 11.60 5.68 3.60
C TYR A 142 12.45 5.11 4.75
N TYR A 143 11.89 4.90 5.95
CA TYR A 143 12.59 4.17 7.01
C TYR A 143 12.88 2.71 6.63
N TYR A 144 12.09 2.13 5.71
CA TYR A 144 12.32 0.77 5.21
C TYR A 144 13.37 0.70 4.10
N ILE A 145 13.77 1.86 3.54
CA ILE A 145 14.86 1.98 2.57
C ILE A 145 16.21 2.19 3.28
N SER A 146 16.21 2.50 4.58
CA SER A 146 17.44 2.64 5.37
C SER A 146 18.22 1.33 5.46
N PRO A 147 19.55 1.34 5.21
CA PRO A 147 20.39 0.16 5.43
C PRO A 147 20.28 -0.35 6.88
N PRO A 148 20.37 -1.67 7.13
CA PRO A 148 20.25 -2.26 8.46
C PRO A 148 21.13 -1.63 9.54
N GLU A 149 22.36 -1.26 9.19
CA GLU A 149 23.35 -0.65 10.10
C GLU A 149 23.01 0.82 10.42
N GLN A 150 22.10 1.42 9.65
CA GLN A 150 21.74 2.84 9.69
C GLN A 150 20.29 3.08 10.17
N ARG A 151 19.68 2.09 10.81
CA ARG A 151 18.31 2.16 11.34
C ARG A 151 18.17 1.66 12.78
N PRO A 152 18.93 2.23 13.76
CA PRO A 152 18.85 1.80 15.16
C PRO A 152 17.43 1.91 15.75
N ASN A 153 16.57 2.79 15.22
CA ASN A 153 15.21 2.98 15.72
C ASN A 153 14.14 2.20 14.92
N PHE A 154 14.53 1.17 14.17
CA PHE A 154 13.66 0.50 13.21
C PHE A 154 12.34 -0.02 13.79
N THR A 155 12.37 -0.68 14.95
CA THR A 155 11.16 -1.20 15.60
C THR A 155 10.20 -0.07 15.99
N LEU A 156 10.73 1.02 16.54
CA LEU A 156 9.94 2.20 16.89
C LEU A 156 9.33 2.85 15.64
N ASN A 157 10.12 3.04 14.59
CA ASN A 157 9.65 3.62 13.33
C ASN A 157 8.63 2.72 12.64
N THR A 158 8.77 1.40 12.73
CA THR A 158 7.77 0.43 12.25
C THR A 158 6.45 0.62 13.00
N LEU A 159 6.48 0.73 14.33
CA LEU A 159 5.27 0.95 15.12
C LEU A 159 4.60 2.30 14.81
N ARG A 160 5.39 3.36 14.61
CA ARG A 160 4.87 4.68 14.17
C ARG A 160 4.17 4.56 12.82
N THR A 161 4.78 3.86 11.87
CA THR A 161 4.24 3.67 10.53
C THR A 161 3.00 2.77 10.54
N TYR A 162 2.97 1.74 11.40
CA TYR A 162 1.78 0.92 11.67
C TYR A 162 0.60 1.77 12.15
N ASN A 163 0.83 2.65 13.14
CA ASN A 163 -0.22 3.53 13.66
C ASN A 163 -0.70 4.54 12.62
N THR A 164 0.20 5.14 11.82
CA THR A 164 -0.17 6.00 10.69
C THR A 164 -1.04 5.25 9.68
N SER A 165 -0.67 4.01 9.35
CA SER A 165 -1.40 3.14 8.42
C SER A 165 -2.80 2.81 8.93
N GLN A 166 -2.92 2.49 10.22
CA GLN A 166 -4.22 2.21 10.85
C GLN A 166 -5.11 3.46 10.86
N ASN A 167 -4.55 4.63 11.21
CA ASN A 167 -5.27 5.90 11.15
C ASN A 167 -5.71 6.26 9.72
N LEU A 168 -4.88 5.96 8.72
CA LEU A 168 -5.21 6.18 7.32
C LEU A 168 -6.40 5.33 6.88
N ILE A 169 -6.39 4.02 7.19
CA ILE A 169 -7.50 3.10 6.88
C ILE A 169 -8.79 3.53 7.59
N ASN A 170 -8.72 3.84 8.88
CA ASN A 170 -9.90 4.29 9.64
C ASN A 170 -10.49 5.58 9.08
N THR A 171 -9.64 6.52 8.66
CA THR A 171 -10.07 7.77 8.02
C THR A 171 -10.71 7.49 6.67
N ALA A 172 -10.14 6.57 5.88
CA ALA A 172 -10.68 6.17 4.59
C ALA A 172 -12.06 5.49 4.71
N LEU A 173 -12.24 4.61 5.71
CA LEU A 173 -13.53 3.98 6.00
C LEU A 173 -14.59 5.01 6.46
N THR A 174 -14.17 6.01 7.24
CA THR A 174 -15.05 7.13 7.62
C THR A 174 -15.50 7.91 6.37
N LEU A 175 -14.56 8.21 5.47
CA LEU A 175 -14.85 8.89 4.21
C LEU A 175 -15.71 8.03 3.26
N GLU A 176 -15.52 6.71 3.26
CA GLU A 176 -16.42 5.81 2.52
C GLU A 176 -17.85 5.90 3.06
N SER A 177 -18.02 5.84 4.38
CA SER A 177 -19.35 5.90 5.00
C SER A 177 -20.09 7.24 4.80
N THR A 178 -19.34 8.32 4.58
CA THR A 178 -19.89 9.69 4.51
C THR A 178 -20.03 10.22 3.09
N CYS A 179 -19.10 9.89 2.19
CA CYS A 179 -19.08 10.41 0.82
C CYS A 179 -18.69 9.37 -0.25
N GLN A 180 -18.66 8.08 0.11
CA GLN A 180 -18.33 6.99 -0.81
C GLN A 180 -16.98 7.18 -1.52
N LEU A 181 -15.99 7.70 -0.76
CA LEU A 181 -14.68 8.03 -1.30
C LEU A 181 -14.07 6.85 -2.05
N LEU A 182 -14.03 5.65 -1.47
CA LEU A 182 -13.37 4.49 -2.04
C LEU A 182 -14.07 4.03 -3.32
N THR A 183 -15.40 4.05 -3.31
CA THR A 183 -16.26 3.70 -4.46
C THR A 183 -15.98 4.58 -5.69
N HIS A 184 -15.62 5.85 -5.47
CA HIS A 184 -15.41 6.83 -6.55
C HIS A 184 -13.97 7.35 -6.64
N SER A 185 -13.04 6.73 -5.92
CA SER A 185 -11.70 7.28 -5.77
C SER A 185 -10.83 7.11 -7.01
N PRO A 186 -9.99 8.11 -7.33
CA PRO A 186 -8.93 7.93 -8.31
C PRO A 186 -7.90 6.91 -7.81
N HIS A 187 -7.22 6.26 -8.76
CA HIS A 187 -6.28 5.17 -8.50
C HIS A 187 -5.20 5.44 -7.43
N TRP A 188 -4.77 6.69 -7.25
CA TRP A 188 -3.77 7.03 -6.23
C TRP A 188 -4.25 6.76 -4.79
N VAL A 189 -5.57 6.86 -4.53
CA VAL A 189 -6.16 6.54 -3.22
C VAL A 189 -5.98 5.06 -2.93
N TYR A 190 -6.38 4.22 -3.88
CA TYR A 190 -6.17 2.78 -3.80
C TYR A 190 -4.69 2.43 -3.56
N ARG A 191 -3.76 3.07 -4.28
CA ARG A 191 -2.31 2.82 -4.10
C ARG A 191 -1.84 3.14 -2.67
N ALA A 192 -2.20 4.30 -2.14
CA ALA A 192 -1.85 4.67 -0.76
C ALA A 192 -2.44 3.69 0.27
N LEU A 193 -3.65 3.18 0.02
CA LEU A 193 -4.28 2.19 0.87
C LEU A 193 -3.62 0.82 0.78
N VAL A 194 -3.11 0.43 -0.39
CA VAL A 194 -2.28 -0.78 -0.54
C VAL A 194 -0.98 -0.65 0.26
N ASP A 195 -0.29 0.49 0.22
CA ASP A 195 0.91 0.70 1.05
C ASP A 195 0.61 0.52 2.54
N ALA A 196 -0.46 1.16 3.03
CA ALA A 196 -0.90 1.03 4.42
C ALA A 196 -1.28 -0.42 4.77
N SER A 197 -2.03 -1.08 3.88
CA SER A 197 -2.48 -2.47 4.06
C SER A 197 -1.29 -3.43 4.14
N CYS A 198 -0.32 -3.27 3.23
CA CYS A 198 0.92 -4.03 3.23
C CYS A 198 1.68 -3.85 4.55
N ILE A 199 1.86 -2.60 5.01
CA ILE A 199 2.56 -2.31 6.26
C ILE A 199 1.86 -2.97 7.46
N LEU A 200 0.53 -2.88 7.54
CA LEU A 200 -0.24 -3.50 8.63
C LEU A 200 -0.09 -5.02 8.63
N LEU A 201 -0.39 -5.68 7.50
CA LEU A 201 -0.40 -7.14 7.42
C LEU A 201 1.01 -7.73 7.58
N SER A 202 2.01 -7.13 6.94
CA SER A 202 3.40 -7.57 7.08
C SER A 202 3.90 -7.38 8.52
N THR A 203 3.58 -6.26 9.18
CA THR A 203 3.94 -6.04 10.58
C THR A 203 3.26 -7.06 11.50
N LEU A 204 1.97 -7.35 11.32
CA LEU A 204 1.25 -8.36 12.11
C LEU A 204 1.77 -9.79 11.88
N HIS A 205 2.29 -10.09 10.68
CA HIS A 205 2.95 -11.36 10.38
C HIS A 205 4.43 -11.40 10.78
N SER A 206 4.95 -10.37 11.44
CA SER A 206 6.35 -10.32 11.86
C SER A 206 6.54 -10.47 13.36
N THR A 207 7.80 -10.54 13.78
CA THR A 207 8.21 -10.44 15.19
C THR A 207 8.03 -9.03 15.78
N ALA A 208 7.76 -8.02 14.95
CA ALA A 208 7.52 -6.63 15.38
C ALA A 208 6.03 -6.30 15.57
N ALA A 209 5.14 -7.30 15.55
CA ALA A 209 3.73 -7.09 15.85
C ALA A 209 3.54 -6.42 17.22
N PRO A 210 2.66 -5.41 17.35
CA PRO A 210 2.46 -4.73 18.63
C PRO A 210 2.03 -5.71 19.74
N GLN A 211 2.79 -5.76 20.84
CA GLN A 211 2.63 -6.78 21.90
C GLN A 211 1.26 -6.80 22.59
N HIS A 212 0.52 -5.71 22.52
CA HIS A 212 -0.80 -5.58 23.15
C HIS A 212 -1.95 -6.08 22.25
N LEU A 213 -1.68 -6.41 20.99
CA LEU A 213 -2.71 -6.90 20.07
C LEU A 213 -2.91 -8.40 20.26
N SER A 214 -4.16 -8.79 20.48
CA SER A 214 -4.57 -10.19 20.47
C SER A 214 -4.65 -10.75 19.04
N SER A 215 -4.76 -12.07 18.92
CA SER A 215 -5.06 -12.70 17.61
C SER A 215 -6.37 -12.17 17.02
N SER A 216 -7.37 -11.90 17.87
CA SER A 216 -8.67 -11.36 17.43
C SER A 216 -8.52 -9.94 16.86
N ASP A 217 -7.66 -9.11 17.45
CA ASP A 217 -7.43 -7.75 16.97
C ASP A 217 -6.73 -7.77 15.60
N ALA A 218 -5.77 -8.68 15.43
CA ALA A 218 -5.09 -8.89 14.15
C ALA A 218 -6.07 -9.33 13.06
N GLU A 219 -7.00 -10.25 13.36
CA GLU A 219 -8.05 -10.66 12.43
C GLU A 219 -8.99 -9.51 12.06
N ALA A 220 -9.37 -8.68 13.03
CA ALA A 220 -10.20 -7.51 12.77
C ALA A 220 -9.50 -6.50 11.84
N VAL A 221 -8.21 -6.24 12.04
CA VAL A 221 -7.42 -5.37 11.16
C VAL A 221 -7.36 -5.94 9.74
N ALA A 222 -7.13 -7.25 9.61
CA ALA A 222 -7.09 -7.88 8.29
C ALA A 222 -8.45 -7.84 7.58
N ALA A 223 -9.55 -8.13 8.29
CA ALA A 223 -10.89 -8.02 7.72
C ALA A 223 -11.19 -6.59 7.24
N GLN A 224 -10.78 -5.57 7.99
CA GLN A 224 -10.92 -4.17 7.58
C GLN A 224 -10.12 -3.85 6.32
N VAL A 225 -8.85 -4.26 6.27
CA VAL A 225 -7.98 -4.11 5.08
C VAL A 225 -8.62 -4.73 3.84
N LEU A 226 -9.09 -5.97 3.95
CA LEU A 226 -9.66 -6.71 2.83
C LEU A 226 -10.97 -6.08 2.36
N SER A 227 -11.86 -5.70 3.29
CA SER A 227 -13.09 -4.99 2.95
C SER A 227 -12.79 -3.67 2.25
N LEU A 228 -11.83 -2.90 2.76
CA LEU A 228 -11.46 -1.60 2.21
C LEU A 228 -10.93 -1.71 0.78
N LEU A 229 -10.02 -2.66 0.50
CA LEU A 229 -9.47 -2.83 -0.84
C LEU A 229 -10.53 -3.33 -1.83
N LYS A 230 -11.43 -4.21 -1.39
CA LYS A 230 -12.55 -4.69 -2.22
C LYS A 230 -13.50 -3.55 -2.61
N THR A 231 -13.77 -2.59 -1.70
CA THR A 231 -14.62 -1.42 -2.00
C THR A 231 -14.03 -0.50 -3.08
N CYS A 232 -12.71 -0.51 -3.29
CA CYS A 232 -12.10 0.23 -4.39
C CYS A 232 -12.33 -0.40 -5.78
N SER A 233 -12.89 -1.61 -5.85
CA SER A 233 -13.15 -2.28 -7.12
C SER A 233 -14.30 -1.64 -7.89
N VAL A 234 -14.12 -1.47 -9.19
CA VAL A 234 -15.11 -0.92 -10.11
C VAL A 234 -15.56 -1.92 -11.18
N ARG A 235 -14.82 -3.03 -11.34
CA ARG A 235 -15.15 -4.12 -12.27
C ARG A 235 -14.51 -5.43 -11.82
N ASP A 236 -15.09 -6.55 -12.26
CA ASP A 236 -14.53 -7.87 -12.00
C ASP A 236 -13.08 -7.99 -12.48
N ASN A 237 -12.26 -8.65 -11.66
CA ASN A 237 -10.84 -8.91 -11.91
C ASN A 237 -9.97 -7.65 -12.12
N ASP A 238 -10.43 -6.49 -11.65
CA ASP A 238 -9.58 -5.30 -11.62
C ASP A 238 -8.44 -5.39 -10.60
N LEU A 239 -7.60 -4.36 -10.58
CA LEU A 239 -6.42 -4.35 -9.72
C LEU A 239 -6.77 -4.41 -8.22
N PRO A 240 -7.75 -3.66 -7.69
CA PRO A 240 -8.23 -3.82 -6.31
C PRO A 240 -8.68 -5.24 -5.98
N THR A 241 -9.47 -5.87 -6.86
CA THR A 241 -9.90 -7.26 -6.69
C THR A 241 -8.71 -8.20 -6.58
N ARG A 242 -7.80 -8.16 -7.55
CA ARG A 242 -6.60 -9.03 -7.58
C ARG A 242 -5.68 -8.80 -6.37
N GLY A 243 -5.45 -7.54 -6.00
CA GLY A 243 -4.68 -7.18 -4.82
C GLY A 243 -5.31 -7.72 -3.54
N SER A 244 -6.63 -7.61 -3.40
CA SER A 244 -7.35 -8.14 -2.24
C SER A 244 -7.25 -9.66 -2.12
N ILE A 245 -7.30 -10.39 -3.25
CA ILE A 245 -7.15 -11.87 -3.28
C ILE A 245 -5.77 -12.27 -2.76
N ILE A 246 -4.70 -11.60 -3.17
CA ILE A 246 -3.34 -11.91 -2.70
C ILE A 246 -3.23 -11.72 -1.18
N LEU A 247 -3.72 -10.59 -0.68
CA LEU A 247 -3.66 -10.28 0.76
C LEU A 247 -4.57 -11.21 1.57
N GLU A 248 -5.76 -11.53 1.08
CA GLU A 248 -6.71 -12.44 1.71
C GLU A 248 -6.15 -13.86 1.79
N THR A 249 -5.60 -14.34 0.68
CA THR A 249 -5.00 -15.67 0.59
C THR A 249 -3.80 -15.75 1.52
N PHE A 250 -2.89 -14.78 1.45
CA PHE A 250 -1.73 -14.73 2.36
C PHE A 250 -2.18 -14.75 3.81
N TRP A 251 -3.14 -13.90 4.17
CA TRP A 251 -3.62 -13.83 5.53
C TRP A 251 -4.24 -15.15 5.99
N SER A 252 -5.02 -15.82 5.14
CA SER A 252 -5.66 -17.10 5.49
C SER A 252 -4.65 -18.21 5.84
N VAL A 253 -3.51 -18.27 5.14
CA VAL A 253 -2.53 -19.36 5.30
C VAL A 253 -1.28 -18.98 6.09
N ARG A 254 -1.22 -17.74 6.59
CA ARG A 254 -0.07 -17.21 7.33
C ARG A 254 0.37 -18.04 8.54
N HIS A 255 -0.51 -18.86 9.10
CA HIS A 255 -0.21 -19.73 10.24
C HIS A 255 0.67 -20.93 9.87
N LEU A 256 0.72 -21.29 8.58
CA LEU A 256 1.62 -22.31 8.04
C LEU A 256 3.05 -21.81 7.85
N LEU A 257 3.25 -20.49 7.95
CA LEU A 257 4.49 -19.81 7.63
C LEU A 257 5.18 -19.29 8.89
N PRO A 258 6.53 -19.30 8.91
CA PRO A 258 7.28 -18.68 9.99
C PRO A 258 7.04 -17.16 10.01
N LYS A 259 7.01 -16.57 11.21
CA LYS A 259 6.96 -15.11 11.37
C LYS A 259 8.21 -14.47 10.75
N TRP A 260 8.03 -13.31 10.13
CA TRP A 260 9.15 -12.58 9.54
C TRP A 260 9.97 -11.82 10.58
N ASP A 261 11.30 -11.88 10.46
CA ASP A 261 12.22 -11.08 11.28
C ASP A 261 12.19 -9.60 10.89
N ILE A 262 12.00 -9.32 9.60
CA ILE A 262 11.87 -7.97 9.08
C ILE A 262 10.37 -7.69 8.84
N PRO A 263 9.74 -6.80 9.63
CA PRO A 263 8.31 -6.49 9.49
C PRO A 263 7.91 -5.99 8.12
N VAL A 264 8.72 -5.13 7.53
CA VAL A 264 8.44 -4.48 6.25
C VAL A 264 9.78 -4.17 5.60
N GLY A 265 9.90 -4.45 4.30
CA GLY A 265 11.02 -4.02 3.48
C GLY A 265 10.60 -3.04 2.39
N ALA A 266 11.56 -2.65 1.57
CA ALA A 266 11.34 -1.74 0.46
C ALA A 266 12.35 -2.00 -0.66
N TRP A 267 11.96 -1.73 -1.90
CA TRP A 267 12.85 -1.70 -3.06
C TRP A 267 13.28 -0.27 -3.39
N PRO A 268 14.53 0.13 -3.07
CA PRO A 268 14.96 1.53 -3.18
C PRO A 268 14.78 2.13 -4.58
N ASP A 269 14.94 1.33 -5.63
CA ASP A 269 14.74 1.72 -7.04
C ASP A 269 13.30 2.13 -7.37
N ARG A 270 12.34 1.81 -6.49
CA ARG A 270 10.90 2.07 -6.68
C ARG A 270 10.35 3.21 -5.83
N ILE A 271 11.19 3.98 -5.13
CA ILE A 271 10.83 5.29 -4.53
C ILE A 271 9.48 5.24 -3.79
N GLY A 272 8.43 5.91 -4.30
CA GLY A 272 7.13 6.03 -3.65
C GLY A 272 6.28 4.76 -3.68
N ALA A 273 6.68 3.75 -4.45
CA ALA A 273 6.04 2.45 -4.52
C ALA A 273 6.90 1.33 -3.90
N ALA A 274 8.01 1.69 -3.26
CA ALA A 274 9.02 0.74 -2.79
C ALA A 274 8.47 -0.30 -1.80
N THR A 275 7.63 0.13 -0.86
CA THR A 275 7.07 -0.73 0.18
C THR A 275 6.00 -1.68 -0.36
N SER A 276 5.00 -1.18 -1.10
CA SER A 276 3.96 -2.06 -1.66
C SER A 276 4.53 -3.15 -2.56
N TYR A 277 5.48 -2.81 -3.44
CA TYR A 277 6.07 -3.80 -4.34
C TYR A 277 6.86 -4.87 -3.59
N TRP A 278 7.64 -4.46 -2.58
CA TRP A 278 8.37 -5.40 -1.74
C TRP A 278 7.40 -6.33 -0.99
N CYS A 279 6.39 -5.78 -0.31
CA CYS A 279 5.43 -6.56 0.48
C CYS A 279 4.62 -7.52 -0.39
N LEU A 280 4.11 -7.07 -1.54
CA LEU A 280 3.34 -7.92 -2.45
C LEU A 280 4.19 -9.08 -2.98
N THR A 281 5.47 -8.83 -3.25
CA THR A 281 6.41 -9.89 -3.64
C THR A 281 6.69 -10.84 -2.47
N ALA A 282 6.85 -10.32 -1.25
CA ALA A 282 7.03 -11.13 -0.05
C ALA A 282 5.81 -12.03 0.20
N PHE A 283 4.59 -11.51 0.07
CA PHE A 283 3.35 -12.28 0.18
C PHE A 283 3.26 -13.36 -0.90
N LYS A 284 3.59 -13.03 -2.15
CA LYS A 284 3.61 -14.00 -3.25
C LYS A 284 4.60 -15.14 -3.00
N ASN A 285 5.81 -14.81 -2.55
CA ASN A 285 6.84 -15.82 -2.23
C ASN A 285 6.41 -16.69 -1.05
N ALA A 286 5.85 -16.09 0.00
CA ALA A 286 5.28 -16.79 1.14
C ALA A 286 4.14 -17.75 0.73
N LEU A 287 3.27 -17.34 -0.19
CA LEU A 287 2.22 -18.20 -0.73
C LEU A 287 2.78 -19.37 -1.54
N GLN A 288 3.83 -19.15 -2.32
CA GLN A 288 4.51 -20.23 -3.04
C GLN A 288 5.18 -21.22 -2.08
N GLU A 289 5.75 -20.73 -0.97
CA GLU A 289 6.31 -21.58 0.09
C GLU A 289 5.23 -22.40 0.78
N ALA A 290 4.11 -21.78 1.17
CA ALA A 290 2.96 -22.48 1.76
C ALA A 290 2.44 -23.60 0.84
N LYS A 291 2.33 -23.32 -0.47
CA LYS A 291 1.96 -24.33 -1.47
C LYS A 291 2.94 -25.50 -1.50
N ASN A 292 4.24 -25.23 -1.51
CA ASN A 292 5.25 -26.27 -1.53
C ASN A 292 5.21 -27.14 -0.25
N ILE A 293 4.93 -26.54 0.91
CA ILE A 293 4.77 -27.24 2.18
C ILE A 293 3.57 -28.19 2.10
N THR A 294 2.40 -27.70 1.66
CA THR A 294 1.19 -28.53 1.56
C THR A 294 1.34 -29.64 0.53
N ASP A 295 1.89 -29.35 -0.65
CA ASP A 295 2.17 -30.36 -1.68
C ASP A 295 3.15 -31.42 -1.18
N GLY A 296 4.17 -31.02 -0.40
CA GLY A 296 5.14 -31.92 0.22
C GLY A 296 4.50 -32.82 1.28
N THR A 297 3.66 -32.25 2.15
CA THR A 297 2.89 -33.00 3.15
C THR A 297 1.95 -34.00 2.48
N GLN A 298 1.20 -33.58 1.45
CA GLN A 298 0.29 -34.47 0.72
C GLN A 298 1.05 -35.61 0.06
N LYS A 299 2.18 -35.33 -0.62
CA LYS A 299 3.03 -36.39 -1.20
C LYS A 299 3.60 -37.33 -0.14
N GLY A 300 3.93 -36.83 1.06
CA GLY A 300 4.37 -37.63 2.19
C GLY A 300 3.28 -38.57 2.70
N ILE A 301 2.05 -38.07 2.82
CA ILE A 301 0.86 -38.84 3.19
C ILE A 301 0.58 -39.91 2.12
N ASP A 302 0.57 -39.55 0.84
CA ASP A 302 0.35 -40.48 -0.27
C ASP A 302 1.44 -41.56 -0.31
N ALA A 303 2.72 -41.18 -0.11
CA ALA A 303 3.82 -42.12 -0.05
C ALA A 303 3.72 -43.05 1.17
N PHE A 304 3.29 -42.55 2.33
CA PHE A 304 3.02 -43.37 3.51
C PHE A 304 1.88 -44.36 3.27
N GLN A 305 0.78 -43.91 2.67
CA GLN A 305 -0.36 -44.77 2.29
C GLN A 305 0.01 -45.82 1.24
N GLN A 306 0.87 -45.47 0.27
CA GLN A 306 1.40 -46.43 -0.72
C GLN A 306 2.36 -47.45 -0.09
N ARG A 307 3.10 -47.06 0.96
CA ARG A 307 4.05 -47.93 1.66
C ARG A 307 3.39 -48.82 2.71
N PHE A 308 2.22 -48.42 3.20
CA PHE A 308 1.35 -49.17 4.10
C PHE A 308 -0.09 -49.23 3.53
N PRO A 309 -0.31 -49.99 2.45
CA PRO A 309 -1.64 -50.13 1.88
C PRO A 309 -2.49 -51.04 2.79
N GLY A 310 -3.21 -50.42 3.72
CA GLY A 310 -4.30 -51.04 4.48
C GLY A 310 -4.15 -50.96 6.00
N ASN A 311 -5.00 -50.15 6.65
CA ASN A 311 -5.90 -50.62 7.71
C ASN A 311 -6.95 -49.55 8.11
N ILE A 312 -7.78 -49.07 7.18
CA ILE A 312 -8.99 -48.29 7.52
C ILE A 312 -10.22 -48.89 6.84
N ASN A 313 -10.34 -50.22 6.93
CA ASN A 313 -11.60 -50.92 6.69
C ASN A 313 -11.54 -52.21 7.52
N GLY A 314 -12.05 -52.15 8.75
CA GLY A 314 -12.05 -53.28 9.68
C GLY A 314 -12.78 -52.95 10.97
N ASP A 315 -14.08 -53.22 10.95
CA ASP A 315 -14.94 -53.67 12.06
C ASP A 315 -15.28 -52.74 13.22
N ASN A 316 -16.54 -52.30 13.18
CA ASN A 316 -17.36 -52.03 14.35
C ASN A 316 -17.48 -53.31 15.21
N ASN A 317 -16.76 -53.42 16.32
CA ASN A 317 -17.32 -53.79 17.63
C ASN A 317 -16.25 -54.04 18.72
N GLU A 318 -16.70 -53.77 19.95
CA GLU A 318 -16.20 -54.22 21.25
C GLU A 318 -15.07 -53.42 21.95
N SER A 319 -15.53 -52.51 22.81
CA SER A 319 -15.22 -52.40 24.25
C SER A 319 -13.83 -52.79 24.73
N SER A 320 -13.08 -51.78 25.19
CA SER A 320 -12.14 -51.92 26.31
C SER A 320 -11.98 -50.56 27.01
N THR A 321 -12.55 -50.48 28.19
CA THR A 321 -12.35 -49.44 29.19
C THR A 321 -10.88 -49.31 29.58
N ASN A 322 -10.36 -48.08 29.64
CA ASN A 322 -9.42 -47.68 30.69
C ASN A 322 -9.45 -46.17 30.88
N ALA A 323 -9.76 -45.77 32.11
CA ALA A 323 -9.66 -44.41 32.61
C ALA A 323 -8.21 -44.13 33.03
N ASN A 324 -7.68 -42.95 32.69
CA ASN A 324 -7.04 -42.08 33.67
C ASN A 324 -6.63 -40.70 33.10
N THR A 325 -7.08 -39.68 33.84
CA THR A 325 -6.44 -38.38 34.15
C THR A 325 -6.16 -37.35 33.03
N ASP A 326 -6.95 -36.28 33.10
CA ASP A 326 -6.62 -34.85 32.99
C ASP A 326 -5.21 -34.47 32.54
N ILE A 327 -5.12 -33.66 31.48
CA ILE A 327 -4.32 -32.42 31.38
C ILE A 327 -4.96 -31.52 30.31
N ASN A 328 -5.10 -30.24 30.66
CA ASN A 328 -5.54 -29.12 29.84
C ASN A 328 -4.89 -29.06 28.44
N GLY A 329 -5.72 -28.75 27.45
CA GLY A 329 -5.29 -28.27 26.14
C GLY A 329 -6.36 -28.54 25.09
N GLN A 330 -7.28 -27.61 24.89
CA GLN A 330 -8.05 -27.58 23.64
C GLN A 330 -7.08 -27.21 22.50
N GLU A 331 -6.29 -28.19 22.06
CA GLU A 331 -5.81 -28.18 20.69
C GLU A 331 -7.04 -28.42 19.82
N GLN A 332 -7.47 -27.37 19.13
CA GLN A 332 -8.31 -27.51 17.95
C GLN A 332 -7.52 -28.39 16.98
N THR A 333 -7.84 -29.68 16.98
CA THR A 333 -7.48 -30.59 15.90
C THR A 333 -8.18 -30.04 14.66
N MET A 334 -7.46 -29.27 13.85
CA MET A 334 -7.88 -28.99 12.47
C MET A 334 -8.14 -30.35 11.83
N ASP A 335 -9.35 -30.52 11.31
CA ASP A 335 -9.70 -31.62 10.43
C ASP A 335 -8.71 -31.58 9.26
N SER A 336 -7.72 -32.48 9.26
CA SER A 336 -6.58 -32.50 8.35
C SER A 336 -6.93 -32.93 6.93
N THR A 337 -8.22 -32.91 6.59
CA THR A 337 -8.79 -33.40 5.34
C THR A 337 -9.09 -32.31 4.32
N ILE A 338 -9.09 -31.03 4.72
CA ILE A 338 -9.32 -29.90 3.81
C ILE A 338 -8.00 -29.15 3.62
N ASP A 339 -7.43 -29.26 2.42
CA ASP A 339 -6.30 -28.43 2.01
C ASP A 339 -6.74 -26.94 2.04
N PRO A 340 -6.15 -26.09 2.90
CA PRO A 340 -6.53 -24.68 3.02
C PRO A 340 -6.22 -23.88 1.74
N LEU A 341 -5.47 -24.46 0.81
CA LEU A 341 -5.14 -23.90 -0.49
C LEU A 341 -6.05 -24.40 -1.63
N GLN A 342 -7.00 -25.29 -1.33
CA GLN A 342 -7.92 -25.85 -2.31
C GLN A 342 -8.87 -24.77 -2.86
N GLY A 343 -8.87 -24.59 -4.18
CA GLY A 343 -9.74 -23.61 -4.85
C GLY A 343 -9.12 -22.22 -5.05
N ILE A 344 -7.87 -22.00 -4.63
CA ILE A 344 -7.13 -20.79 -4.96
C ILE A 344 -6.80 -20.76 -6.46
N ASP A 345 -7.20 -19.69 -7.14
CA ASP A 345 -6.73 -19.40 -8.49
C ASP A 345 -5.28 -18.89 -8.46
N TRP A 346 -4.36 -19.83 -8.55
CA TRP A 346 -2.92 -19.56 -8.55
C TRP A 346 -2.46 -18.73 -9.74
N SER A 347 -3.20 -18.71 -10.86
CA SER A 347 -2.81 -17.91 -12.02
C SER A 347 -2.93 -16.41 -11.72
N ILE A 348 -3.95 -15.99 -10.97
CA ILE A 348 -4.13 -14.61 -10.52
C ILE A 348 -2.97 -14.14 -9.62
N ILE A 349 -2.44 -15.04 -8.79
CA ILE A 349 -1.40 -14.75 -7.80
C ILE A 349 0.01 -14.82 -8.42
N ILE A 350 0.24 -15.82 -9.27
CA ILE A 350 1.57 -16.17 -9.79
C ILE A 350 1.84 -15.55 -11.16
N ASP A 351 0.88 -15.58 -12.07
CA ASP A 351 1.08 -15.24 -13.48
C ASP A 351 0.56 -13.83 -13.82
N ASP A 352 -0.62 -13.45 -13.34
CA ASP A 352 -1.26 -12.15 -13.66
C ASP A 352 -0.70 -10.98 -12.83
N PHE A 353 -0.10 -11.29 -11.69
CA PHE A 353 0.58 -10.31 -10.84
C PHE A 353 2.09 -10.27 -11.15
N GLY A 354 2.39 -10.09 -12.44
CA GLY A 354 3.72 -9.84 -12.96
C GLY A 354 4.12 -8.38 -12.79
N TRP A 355 4.70 -8.02 -11.63
CA TRP A 355 5.58 -6.84 -11.53
C TRP A 355 6.97 -7.11 -12.12
N ILE A 356 7.19 -8.34 -12.60
CA ILE A 356 8.48 -8.85 -13.07
C ILE A 356 8.72 -8.30 -14.47
N GLY A 357 9.40 -7.17 -14.50
CA GLY A 357 10.13 -6.69 -15.64
C GLY A 357 11.17 -5.67 -15.15
N GLU A 358 12.40 -5.80 -15.63
CA GLU A 358 13.37 -4.68 -15.67
C GLU A 358 12.91 -3.53 -16.59
N GLY A 359 11.62 -3.49 -16.94
CA GLY A 359 10.97 -2.41 -17.66
C GLY A 359 9.71 -1.95 -16.92
N PRO A 360 9.21 -0.75 -17.21
CA PRO A 360 7.95 -0.26 -16.68
C PRO A 360 6.83 -1.12 -17.26
N VAL A 361 6.47 -2.21 -16.58
CA VAL A 361 5.16 -2.83 -16.76
C VAL A 361 4.19 -1.82 -16.18
N PHE A 362 3.78 -0.90 -17.04
CA PHE A 362 2.72 0.05 -16.75
C PHE A 362 1.59 -0.75 -16.11
N LEU A 363 1.19 -0.32 -14.91
CA LEU A 363 -0.20 -0.39 -14.49
C LEU A 363 -0.99 0.39 -15.55
N GLY A 364 -1.21 -0.24 -16.69
CA GLY A 364 -1.96 0.32 -17.79
C GLY A 364 -3.37 0.62 -17.29
N PRO A 365 -4.00 1.70 -17.77
CA PRO A 365 -5.41 1.88 -17.54
C PRO A 365 -6.12 0.70 -18.22
N ALA A 366 -6.87 -0.06 -17.43
CA ALA A 366 -7.96 -0.85 -17.99
C ALA A 366 -9.15 0.07 -18.21
#